data_AF-A0A8X8KB58-F1
#
_entry.id   AF-A0A8X8KB58-F1
#
_cell.length_a   1.000
_cell.length_b   1.000
_cell.length_c   1.000
_cell.angle_alpha   90.00
_cell.angle_beta   90.00
_cell.angle_gamma   90.00
#
_symmetry.space_group_name_H-M   'P 1'
#
loop_
_entity.id
_entity.type
_entity.pdbx_description
1 polymer ?
#
loop_
_entity_poly.entity_id
_entity_poly.type
_entity_poly.pdbx_seq_one_letter_code
_entity_poly.pdbx_strand_id
1 'polypeptide(L)'
;MNPYYPLVDGSKAISTGFFQKSIPGAEPLKIPAQKDESLSSAGCDVYVDRENRCVITRTGNSVYVSQHSAADAFESSLAALRRFRRANMDDCP
;
A
#
# COMPACT_ATOMS: atom_id res chain seq x y z
N MET A 1 6.34 -16.81 14.32
CA MET A 1 5.52 -16.20 13.26
C MET A 1 6.32 -15.06 12.64
N ASN A 2 6.40 -14.99 11.31
CA ASN A 2 7.06 -13.87 10.65
C ASN A 2 6.18 -12.63 10.87
N PRO A 3 6.64 -11.58 11.59
CA PRO A 3 5.79 -10.44 11.93
C PRO A 3 5.55 -9.51 10.73
N TYR A 4 6.22 -9.77 9.60
CA TYR A 4 6.19 -8.94 8.41
C TYR A 4 5.24 -9.49 7.36
N TYR A 5 4.59 -8.56 6.67
CA TYR A 5 3.69 -8.89 5.57
C TYR A 5 4.43 -9.73 4.52
N PRO A 6 3.80 -10.74 3.89
CA PRO A 6 4.50 -11.66 2.97
C PRO A 6 5.24 -10.97 1.82
N LEU A 7 4.81 -9.77 1.44
CA LEU A 7 5.44 -8.95 0.39
C LEU A 7 6.70 -8.21 0.85
N VAL A 8 6.95 -8.13 2.15
CA VAL A 8 8.14 -7.50 2.74
C VAL A 8 9.38 -8.38 2.55
N ASP A 9 9.23 -9.68 2.33
CA ASP A 9 10.38 -10.55 2.10
C ASP A 9 11.06 -10.22 0.76
N GLY A 10 12.38 -10.01 0.82
CA GLY A 10 13.21 -9.50 -0.28
C GLY A 10 12.93 -8.03 -0.68
N SER A 11 12.16 -7.29 0.11
CA SER A 11 11.93 -5.86 -0.10
C SER A 11 13.07 -5.00 0.47
N LYS A 12 13.29 -3.84 -0.13
CA LYS A 12 14.18 -2.81 0.39
C LYS A 12 13.41 -1.95 1.39
N ALA A 13 13.89 -1.84 2.63
CA ALA A 13 13.38 -0.87 3.58
C ALA A 13 13.73 0.56 3.12
N ILE A 14 12.72 1.42 3.00
CA ILE A 14 12.90 2.85 2.73
C ILE A 14 12.98 3.60 4.06
N SER A 15 12.10 3.26 5.00
CA SER A 15 12.09 3.76 6.37
C SER A 15 11.42 2.75 7.30
N THR A 16 11.37 3.03 8.61
CA THR A 16 10.73 2.14 9.58
C THR A 16 9.26 1.89 9.22
N GLY A 17 8.92 0.62 8.97
CA GLY A 17 7.56 0.23 8.58
C GLY A 17 7.19 0.55 7.14
N PHE A 18 8.12 1.06 6.31
CA PHE A 18 7.87 1.37 4.90
C PHE A 18 8.88 0.68 4.00
N PHE A 19 8.36 -0.16 3.11
CA PHE A 19 9.13 -1.09 2.31
C PHE A 19 8.79 -0.95 0.83
N GLN A 20 9.78 -1.17 -0.03
CA GLN A 20 9.62 -1.20 -1.47
C GLN A 20 10.13 -2.51 -2.05
N LYS A 21 9.31 -3.14 -2.87
CA LYS A 21 9.69 -4.28 -3.69
C LYS A 21 9.60 -3.90 -5.16
N SER A 22 10.73 -3.95 -5.86
CA SER A 22 10.75 -3.88 -7.31
C SER A 22 10.25 -5.21 -7.87
N ILE A 23 9.33 -5.16 -8.82
CA ILE A 23 8.77 -6.34 -9.48
C ILE A 23 9.10 -6.19 -10.96
N PRO A 24 9.88 -7.11 -11.56
CA PRO A 24 10.09 -7.12 -13.00
C PRO A 24 8.73 -7.15 -13.69
N GLY A 25 8.46 -6.18 -14.57
CA GLY A 25 7.14 -5.95 -15.14
C GLY A 25 6.62 -7.15 -15.93
N ALA A 26 5.85 -8.01 -15.27
CA ALA A 26 4.99 -9.08 -15.81
C ALA A 26 4.55 -10.05 -14.70
N GLU A 27 5.24 -10.08 -13.54
CA GLU A 27 4.93 -11.11 -12.54
C GLU A 27 3.57 -10.86 -11.86
N PRO A 28 2.70 -11.88 -11.81
CA PRO A 28 1.45 -11.80 -11.07
C PRO A 28 1.75 -11.77 -9.57
N LEU A 29 1.69 -10.58 -8.98
CA LEU A 29 1.82 -10.45 -7.54
C LEU A 29 0.50 -10.84 -6.86
N LYS A 30 0.53 -11.91 -6.06
CA LYS A 30 -0.58 -12.24 -5.17
C LYS A 30 -0.51 -11.31 -3.96
N ILE A 31 -1.39 -10.31 -3.93
CA ILE A 31 -1.56 -9.43 -2.78
C ILE A 31 -2.69 -10.02 -1.93
N PRO A 32 -2.43 -10.48 -0.70
CA PRO A 32 -3.45 -11.07 0.16
C PRO A 32 -4.31 -9.99 0.86
N ALA A 33 -4.75 -9.00 0.09
CA ALA A 33 -5.58 -7.89 0.57
C ALA A 33 -6.59 -7.49 -0.50
N GLN A 34 -7.71 -6.93 -0.07
CA GLN A 34 -8.73 -6.42 -0.99
C GLN A 34 -8.27 -5.09 -1.59
N LYS A 35 -8.44 -4.94 -2.91
CA LYS A 35 -8.25 -3.68 -3.60
C LYS A 35 -9.29 -2.66 -3.12
N ASP A 36 -8.83 -1.47 -2.74
CA ASP A 36 -9.69 -0.35 -2.38
C ASP A 36 -9.87 0.53 -3.62
N GLU A 37 -11.00 0.37 -4.32
CA GLU A 37 -11.33 1.12 -5.53
C GLU A 37 -11.48 2.63 -5.27
N SER A 38 -11.79 3.03 -4.03
CA SER A 38 -11.88 4.45 -3.66
C SER A 38 -10.51 5.11 -3.53
N LEU A 39 -9.46 4.31 -3.32
CA LEU A 39 -8.07 4.77 -3.20
C LEU A 39 -7.24 4.48 -4.45
N SER A 40 -7.69 3.55 -5.27
CA SER A 40 -7.03 3.19 -6.53
C SER A 40 -7.34 4.18 -7.65
N SER A 41 -6.42 4.29 -8.61
CA SER A 41 -6.55 5.10 -9.81
C SER A 41 -5.85 4.41 -10.99
N ALA A 42 -6.02 4.96 -12.20
CA ALA A 42 -5.29 4.45 -13.36
C ALA A 42 -3.77 4.46 -13.09
N GLY A 43 -3.12 3.31 -13.27
CA GLY A 43 -1.68 3.13 -13.03
C GLY A 43 -1.26 3.02 -11.55
N CYS A 44 -2.19 3.07 -10.59
CA CYS A 44 -1.94 2.96 -9.17
C CYS A 44 -3.04 2.14 -8.47
N ASP A 45 -2.73 0.88 -8.13
CA ASP A 45 -3.64 0.04 -7.37
C ASP A 45 -3.31 0.12 -5.88
N VAL A 46 -4.30 0.43 -5.05
CA VAL A 46 -4.15 0.47 -3.59
C VAL A 46 -4.94 -0.68 -2.98
N TYR A 47 -4.30 -1.44 -2.11
CA TYR A 47 -4.89 -2.53 -1.35
C TYR A 47 -4.74 -2.24 0.14
N VAL A 48 -5.79 -2.56 0.90
CA VAL A 48 -5.83 -2.27 2.34
C VAL A 48 -6.03 -3.58 3.09
N ASP A 49 -5.05 -3.94 3.91
CA ASP A 49 -5.14 -5.07 4.82
C ASP A 49 -5.29 -4.54 6.25
N ARG A 50 -6.51 -4.59 6.78
CA ARG A 50 -6.80 -4.11 8.13
C ARG A 50 -6.31 -5.07 9.22
N GLU A 51 -6.28 -6.36 8.94
CA GLU A 51 -5.84 -7.40 9.90
C GLU A 51 -4.35 -7.25 10.18
N ASN A 52 -3.58 -7.09 9.10
CA ASN A 52 -2.13 -6.89 9.19
C ASN A 52 -1.73 -5.41 9.31
N ARG A 53 -2.70 -4.49 9.31
CA ARG A 53 -2.50 -3.03 9.41
C ARG A 53 -1.51 -2.53 8.35
N CYS A 54 -1.73 -2.97 7.11
CA CYS A 54 -0.89 -2.68 5.97
C CYS A 54 -1.67 -1.92 4.88
N VAL A 55 -1.01 -0.95 4.27
CA VAL A 55 -1.43 -0.36 3.00
C VAL A 55 -0.41 -0.78 1.94
N ILE A 56 -0.89 -1.43 0.89
CA ILE A 56 -0.07 -1.87 -0.23
C ILE A 56 -0.41 -1.00 -1.44
N THR A 57 0.59 -0.35 -2.01
CA THR A 57 0.43 0.49 -3.19
C THR A 57 1.26 -0.07 -4.32
N ARG A 58 0.61 -0.46 -5.41
CA ARG A 58 1.25 -0.95 -6.63
C ARG A 58 1.23 0.12 -7.69
N THR A 59 2.40 0.50 -8.18
CA THR A 59 2.56 1.46 -9.28
C THR A 59 3.52 0.88 -10.32
N GLY A 60 3.00 0.58 -11.51
CA GLY A 60 3.77 -0.06 -12.58
C GLY A 60 4.53 -1.30 -12.10
N ASN A 61 5.86 -1.19 -12.05
CA ASN A 61 6.81 -2.26 -11.69
C ASN A 61 7.29 -2.19 -10.23
N SER A 62 6.59 -1.46 -9.37
CA SER A 62 6.96 -1.31 -7.96
C SER A 62 5.76 -1.52 -7.05
N VAL A 63 6.01 -2.15 -5.91
CA VAL A 63 5.07 -2.29 -4.82
C VAL A 63 5.65 -1.70 -3.57
N TYR A 64 4.89 -0.82 -2.94
CA TYR A 64 5.19 -0.20 -1.67
C TYR A 64 4.28 -0.82 -0.62
N VAL A 65 4.85 -1.12 0.55
CA VAL A 65 4.12 -1.66 1.69
C VAL A 65 4.37 -0.74 2.87
N SER A 66 3.32 -0.08 3.35
CA SER A 66 3.31 0.65 4.61
C SER A 66 2.66 -0.22 5.67
N GLN A 67 3.46 -0.72 6.62
CA GLN A 67 3.03 -1.58 7.71
C GLN A 67 3.13 -0.84 9.04
N HIS A 68 2.07 -0.89 9.83
CA HIS A 68 1.96 -0.15 11.08
C HIS A 68 1.86 -1.10 12.29
N SER A 69 2.63 -0.82 13.34
CA SER A 69 2.63 -1.62 14.58
C SER A 69 1.46 -1.29 15.52
N ALA A 70 0.80 -0.15 15.34
CA ALA A 70 -0.33 0.34 16.14
C ALA A 70 -1.56 0.61 15.25
N ALA A 71 -2.74 0.31 15.78
CA ALA A 71 -4.01 0.50 15.06
C ALA A 71 -4.30 1.98 14.76
N ASP A 72 -4.05 2.87 15.72
CA ASP A 72 -4.30 4.31 15.55
C ASP A 72 -3.41 4.93 14.48
N ALA A 73 -2.14 4.47 14.40
CA ALA A 73 -1.20 4.91 13.37
C ALA A 73 -1.64 4.44 11.97
N PHE A 74 -2.17 3.22 11.87
CA PHE A 74 -2.75 2.69 10.64
C PHE A 74 -3.97 3.49 10.18
N GLU A 75 -4.96 3.68 11.07
CA GLU A 75 -6.19 4.41 10.73
C GLU A 75 -5.89 5.88 10.41
N SER A 76 -4.93 6.51 11.09
CA SER A 76 -4.47 7.87 10.76
C SER A 76 -3.85 7.96 9.36
N SER A 77 -3.03 6.96 9.00
CA SER A 77 -2.40 6.89 7.67
C SER A 77 -3.43 6.66 6.57
N LEU A 78 -4.41 5.77 6.82
CA LEU A 78 -5.52 5.52 5.91
C LEU A 78 -6.40 6.77 5.73
N ALA A 79 -6.71 7.48 6.82
CA ALA A 79 -7.47 8.73 6.77
C ALA A 79 -6.72 9.81 5.99
N ALA A 80 -5.41 9.94 6.18
CA ALA A 80 -4.58 10.87 5.42
C ALA A 80 -4.59 10.53 3.92
N LEU A 81 -4.40 9.26 3.57
CA LEU A 81 -4.42 8.80 2.18
C LEU A 81 -5.75 9.10 1.49
N ARG A 82 -6.87 8.88 2.18
CA ARG A 82 -8.22 9.22 1.68
C ARG A 82 -8.40 10.71 1.43
N ARG A 83 -7.86 11.56 2.32
CA ARG A 83 -7.89 13.02 2.14
C ARG A 83 -7.05 13.46 0.94
N PHE A 84 -5.84 12.92 0.81
CA PHE A 84 -4.98 13.21 -0.34
C PHE A 84 -5.65 12.78 -1.65
N ARG A 85 -6.24 11.59 -1.71
CA ARG A 85 -6.94 11.14 -2.92
C ARG A 85 -8.10 12.06 -3.27
N ARG A 86 -8.93 12.43 -2.29
CA ARG A 86 -10.05 13.36 -2.51
C ARG A 86 -9.55 14.69 -3.09
N ALA A 87 -8.55 15.31 -2.46
CA ALA A 87 -7.98 16.56 -2.93
C ALA A 87 -7.42 16.50 -4.36
N ASN A 88 -6.85 15.36 -4.78
CA ASN A 88 -6.34 15.19 -6.14
C ASN A 88 -7.41 14.80 -7.17
N MET A 89 -8.61 14.40 -6.74
CA MET A 89 -9.73 14.13 -7.64
C MET A 89 -10.57 15.37 -7.94
N ASP A 90 -10.63 16.32 -7.00
CA ASP A 90 -11.34 17.59 -7.18
C ASP A 90 -10.60 18.56 -8.13
N ASP A 91 -9.37 18.23 -8.57
CA ASP A 91 -8.54 19.01 -9.51
C ASP A 91 -8.60 18.48 -10.97
N CYS A 92 -9.56 17.59 -11.27
CA CYS A 92 -9.78 17.10 -12.64
C CYS A 92 -10.94 17.91 -13.27
N PRO A 93 -10.66 18.89 -14.17
CA PRO A 93 -11.70 19.66 -14.86
C PRO A 93 -12.56 18.82 -15.81
#